data_AF-A0AAN6E9Y8-F1
#
_entry.id   AF-A0AAN6E9Y8-F1
#
_cell.length_a   1.000
_cell.length_b   1.000
_cell.length_c   1.000
_cell.angle_alpha   90.00
_cell.angle_beta   90.00
_cell.angle_gamma   90.00
#
_symmetry.space_group_name_H-M   'P 1'
#
loop_
_entity.id
_entity.type
_entity.pdbx_description
1 polymer ?
#
loop_
_entity_poly.entity_id
_entity_poly.type
_entity_poly.pdbx_seq_one_letter_code
_entity_poly.pdbx_strand_id
1 'polypeptide(L)'
;MIEIFQENGEVVCCMGSALAANTLTFAVCDLAVGVEPIPHFNRAKDVLLDHENDGSMSTPGALVTQYALGAALTCIPCPLFLQHDTSLYTLMQVVSEARWMVGCMQQAGLLLLLACVSLALVNLIAAWCLLPALPGFMAMWVLWIAVPVLSATLLFVPHDESIMSTMPLKNHAHVSDMSRFSVYAVIRMAPVVALTLVVYTSALQSMLPLSPPLHSLSSTFSRLDWLHLTQDQQWALLGAQTYAMVAFVFHAICVSSTMMQRTRTLVEFVPVRNKVWVCGSLACLTLTFAFAALLLAFGRVRVDRVP
;
A
#
# COMPACT_ATOMS: atom_id res chain seq x y z
N MET A 1 -5.49 -34.50 3.68
CA MET A 1 -6.65 -33.70 3.18
C MET A 1 -6.27 -32.23 3.03
N ILE A 2 -5.73 -31.58 4.07
CA ILE A 2 -5.26 -30.18 4.00
C ILE A 2 -4.28 -29.99 2.84
N GLU A 3 -3.24 -30.83 2.78
CA GLU A 3 -2.24 -30.80 1.71
C GLU A 3 -2.85 -30.92 0.30
N ILE A 4 -3.87 -31.79 0.12
CA ILE A 4 -4.55 -31.96 -1.17
C ILE A 4 -5.23 -30.66 -1.63
N PHE A 5 -5.84 -29.91 -0.70
CA PHE A 5 -6.46 -28.63 -1.04
C PHE A 5 -5.41 -27.54 -1.32
N GLN A 6 -4.32 -27.52 -0.55
CA GLN A 6 -3.19 -26.61 -0.77
C GLN A 6 -2.51 -26.85 -2.13
N GLU A 7 -2.31 -28.12 -2.52
CA GLU A 7 -1.78 -28.51 -3.83
C GLU A 7 -2.66 -28.03 -5.00
N ASN A 8 -3.97 -27.90 -4.79
CA ASN A 8 -4.92 -27.36 -5.76
C ASN A 8 -5.01 -25.82 -5.75
N GLY A 9 -4.18 -25.15 -4.94
CA GLY A 9 -4.13 -23.69 -4.83
C GLY A 9 -5.26 -23.07 -4.01
N GLU A 10 -5.95 -23.86 -3.20
CA GLU A 10 -6.95 -23.39 -2.25
C GLU A 10 -6.29 -23.01 -0.91
N VAL A 11 -6.81 -21.97 -0.25
CA VAL A 11 -6.38 -21.58 1.09
C VAL A 11 -7.25 -22.30 2.12
N VAL A 12 -6.65 -23.09 3.00
CA VAL A 12 -7.35 -23.94 3.96
C VAL A 12 -7.35 -23.32 5.35
N CYS A 13 -8.55 -23.02 5.85
CA CYS A 13 -8.75 -22.64 7.25
C CYS A 13 -9.20 -23.86 8.07
N CYS A 14 -8.48 -24.18 9.14
CA CYS A 14 -8.86 -25.25 10.07
C CYS A 14 -9.36 -24.66 11.38
N MET A 15 -10.48 -25.20 11.86
CA MET A 15 -11.07 -24.82 13.14
C MET A 15 -11.20 -26.07 14.01
N GLY A 16 -10.78 -25.98 15.27
CA GLY A 16 -10.83 -27.11 16.17
C GLY A 16 -10.80 -26.71 17.63
N SER A 17 -11.17 -27.66 18.50
CA SER A 17 -11.12 -27.46 19.95
C SER A 17 -9.67 -27.27 20.41
N ALA A 18 -9.44 -26.26 21.26
CA ALA A 18 -8.16 -25.99 21.87
C ALA A 18 -7.70 -27.09 22.83
N LEU A 19 -8.60 -27.84 23.45
CA LEU A 19 -8.23 -28.93 24.38
C LEU A 19 -7.96 -30.27 23.71
N ALA A 20 -8.19 -30.38 22.40
CA ALA A 20 -7.83 -31.58 21.64
C ALA A 20 -6.39 -31.49 21.13
N ALA A 21 -5.71 -32.64 21.01
CA ALA A 21 -4.34 -32.75 20.52
C ALA A 21 -4.24 -32.54 18.99
N ASN A 22 -4.63 -31.34 18.52
CA ASN A 22 -4.73 -30.98 17.11
C ASN A 22 -3.60 -30.06 16.63
N THR A 23 -2.53 -29.90 17.41
CA THR A 23 -1.43 -28.96 17.16
C THR A 23 -0.81 -29.15 15.77
N LEU A 24 -0.63 -30.40 15.32
CA LEU A 24 -0.08 -30.69 14.00
C LEU A 24 -1.01 -30.24 12.88
N THR A 25 -2.32 -30.44 13.04
CA THR A 25 -3.32 -30.00 12.06
C THR A 25 -3.36 -28.48 11.95
N PHE A 26 -3.26 -27.79 13.09
CA PHE A 26 -3.18 -26.33 13.14
C PHE A 26 -1.86 -25.79 12.54
N ALA A 27 -0.75 -26.51 12.68
CA ALA A 27 0.53 -26.11 12.12
C ALA A 27 0.61 -26.30 10.59
N VAL A 28 -0.16 -27.26 10.03
CA VAL A 28 -0.13 -27.57 8.59
C VAL A 28 -1.09 -26.70 7.77
N CYS A 29 -2.18 -26.20 8.36
CA CYS A 29 -3.13 -25.35 7.65
C CYS A 29 -2.65 -23.90 7.47
N ASP A 30 -3.18 -23.19 6.47
CA ASP A 30 -2.81 -21.81 6.18
C ASP A 30 -3.33 -20.82 7.23
N LEU A 31 -4.49 -21.13 7.82
CA LEU A 31 -5.09 -20.36 8.91
C LEU A 31 -5.72 -21.29 9.94
N ALA A 32 -5.15 -21.35 11.14
CA ALA A 32 -5.71 -22.12 12.24
C ALA A 32 -6.54 -21.24 13.20
N VAL A 33 -7.70 -21.75 13.61
CA VAL A 33 -8.57 -21.13 14.59
C VAL A 33 -8.80 -22.11 15.73
N GLY A 34 -8.23 -21.80 16.89
CA GLY A 34 -8.47 -22.52 18.14
C GLY A 34 -9.79 -22.07 18.75
N VAL A 35 -10.68 -23.00 19.07
CA VAL A 35 -11.95 -22.70 19.74
C VAL A 35 -11.89 -23.22 21.17
N GLU A 36 -12.12 -22.34 22.13
CA GLU A 36 -12.28 -22.75 23.51
C GLU A 36 -13.58 -23.57 23.65
N PRO A 37 -13.50 -24.85 24.05
CA PRO A 37 -14.70 -25.65 24.23
C PRO A 37 -15.51 -25.10 25.40
N ILE A 38 -16.84 -25.12 25.25
CA ILE A 38 -17.76 -24.78 26.33
C ILE A 38 -17.42 -25.70 27.52
N PRO A 39 -17.12 -25.17 28.71
CA PRO A 39 -16.89 -25.99 29.87
C PRO A 39 -18.20 -26.74 30.17
N HIS A 40 -18.26 -28.02 29.82
CA HIS A 40 -19.31 -28.89 30.31
C HIS A 40 -19.11 -29.01 31.83
N PHE A 41 -19.81 -28.15 32.57
CA PHE A 41 -19.80 -28.05 34.03
C PHE A 41 -20.02 -29.40 34.74
N ASN A 42 -20.56 -30.39 34.03
CA ASN A 42 -20.82 -31.73 34.56
C ASN A 42 -19.56 -32.62 34.65
N ARG A 43 -18.54 -32.43 33.81
CA ARG A 43 -17.34 -33.28 33.85
C ARG A 43 -16.33 -32.86 34.92
N ALA A 44 -16.30 -31.57 35.25
CA ALA A 44 -15.54 -31.07 36.40
C ALA A 44 -16.13 -31.58 37.73
N LYS A 45 -17.46 -31.80 37.79
CA LYS A 45 -18.12 -32.37 38.97
C LYS A 45 -17.75 -33.83 39.18
N ASP A 46 -17.71 -34.63 38.12
CA ASP A 46 -17.31 -36.05 38.22
C ASP A 46 -15.82 -36.22 38.56
N VAL A 47 -14.94 -35.37 38.02
CA VAL A 47 -13.50 -35.41 38.35
C VAL A 47 -13.22 -34.90 39.78
N LEU A 48 -13.97 -33.92 40.28
CA LEU A 48 -13.87 -33.47 41.67
C LEU A 48 -14.34 -34.56 42.66
N LEU A 49 -15.28 -35.41 42.29
CA LEU A 49 -15.75 -36.53 43.11
C LEU A 49 -14.78 -37.71 43.14
N ASP A 50 -14.01 -37.94 42.06
CA ASP A 50 -12.96 -38.97 42.04
C ASP A 50 -11.68 -38.52 42.78
N HIS A 51 -11.39 -37.22 42.82
CA HIS A 51 -10.19 -36.68 43.48
C HIS A 51 -10.35 -36.36 44.97
N GLU A 52 -11.56 -36.40 45.54
CA GLU A 52 -11.78 -36.29 47.00
C GLU A 52 -11.23 -37.51 47.78
N ASN A 53 -10.90 -38.61 47.10
CA ASN A 53 -10.39 -39.82 47.73
C ASN A 53 -8.85 -39.90 47.82
N ASP A 54 -8.13 -39.02 47.12
CA ASP A 54 -6.68 -38.86 47.23
C ASP A 54 -6.40 -37.46 47.78
N GLY A 55 -5.82 -37.36 48.98
CA GLY A 55 -5.63 -36.14 49.80
C GLY A 55 -4.76 -35.02 49.22
N SER A 56 -4.83 -34.78 47.92
CA SER A 56 -4.23 -33.68 47.18
C SER A 56 -5.21 -32.51 47.14
N MET A 57 -4.95 -31.50 47.97
CA MET A 57 -5.68 -30.24 48.07
C MET A 57 -5.44 -29.37 46.81
N SER A 58 -5.97 -29.81 45.67
CA SER A 58 -5.94 -29.03 44.43
C SER A 58 -7.09 -28.02 44.43
N THR A 59 -6.77 -26.77 44.72
CA THR A 59 -7.72 -25.65 44.65
C THR A 59 -8.38 -25.62 43.25
N PRO A 60 -9.71 -25.42 43.12
CA PRO A 60 -10.40 -25.40 41.82
C PRO A 60 -9.79 -24.44 40.79
N GLY A 61 -9.16 -23.35 41.23
CA GLY A 61 -8.43 -22.41 40.37
C GLY A 61 -7.14 -22.96 39.74
N ALA A 62 -6.54 -24.00 40.31
CA ALA A 62 -5.33 -24.65 39.78
C ALA A 62 -5.65 -25.59 38.61
N LEU A 63 -6.80 -26.28 38.65
CA LEU A 63 -7.29 -27.13 37.55
C LEU A 63 -7.72 -26.29 36.34
N VAL A 64 -8.40 -25.17 36.58
CA VAL A 64 -8.77 -24.20 35.54
C VAL A 64 -7.53 -23.62 34.85
N THR A 65 -6.46 -23.33 35.61
CA THR A 65 -5.19 -22.85 35.02
C THR A 65 -4.43 -23.92 34.25
N GLN A 66 -4.49 -25.20 34.64
CA GLN A 66 -3.88 -26.31 33.89
C GLN A 66 -4.56 -26.57 32.54
N TYR A 67 -5.89 -26.52 32.47
CA TYR A 67 -6.63 -26.64 31.21
C TYR A 67 -6.42 -25.45 30.28
N ALA A 68 -6.38 -24.24 30.83
CA ALA A 68 -6.06 -23.04 30.06
C ALA A 68 -4.64 -23.08 29.49
N LEU A 69 -3.66 -23.58 30.27
CA LEU A 69 -2.29 -23.76 29.80
C LEU A 69 -2.21 -24.82 28.69
N GLY A 70 -2.88 -25.97 28.86
CA GLY A 70 -2.95 -27.01 27.83
C GLY A 70 -3.55 -26.49 26.52
N ALA A 71 -4.65 -25.74 26.61
CA ALA A 71 -5.29 -25.09 25.47
C ALA A 71 -4.39 -24.04 24.79
N ALA A 72 -3.62 -23.27 25.57
CA ALA A 72 -2.67 -22.31 25.02
C ALA A 72 -1.52 -23.03 24.27
N LEU A 73 -1.00 -24.14 24.81
CA LEU A 73 0.10 -24.90 24.21
C LEU A 73 -0.28 -25.57 22.89
N THR A 74 -1.49 -26.11 22.79
CA THR A 74 -2.01 -26.71 21.55
C THR A 74 -2.38 -25.66 20.50
N CYS A 75 -2.76 -24.46 20.93
CA CYS A 75 -3.10 -23.33 20.06
C CYS A 75 -1.94 -22.37 19.76
N ILE A 76 -0.69 -22.67 20.15
CA ILE A 76 0.50 -21.91 19.72
C ILE A 76 0.53 -21.64 18.19
N PRO A 77 0.25 -22.62 17.31
CA PRO A 77 0.22 -22.36 15.87
C PRO A 77 -1.02 -21.60 15.39
N CYS A 78 -2.00 -21.30 16.25
CA CYS A 78 -3.23 -20.62 15.87
C CYS A 78 -3.07 -19.09 15.98
N PRO A 79 -3.11 -18.33 14.86
CA PRO A 79 -3.12 -16.87 14.91
C PRO A 79 -4.43 -16.31 15.48
N LEU A 80 -5.52 -17.09 15.45
CA LEU A 80 -6.82 -16.69 15.98
C LEU A 80 -7.29 -17.68 17.05
N PHE A 81 -7.73 -17.13 18.19
CA PHE A 81 -8.31 -17.88 19.30
C PHE A 81 -9.72 -17.36 19.56
N LEU A 82 -10.71 -18.24 19.42
CA LEU A 82 -12.12 -17.95 19.59
C LEU A 82 -12.55 -18.39 20.99
N GLN A 83 -12.94 -17.42 21.82
CA GLN A 83 -13.44 -17.68 23.16
C GLN A 83 -14.85 -18.28 23.09
N HIS A 84 -15.26 -19.05 24.09
CA HIS A 84 -16.56 -19.73 24.12
C HIS A 84 -17.78 -18.80 23.92
N ASP A 85 -17.67 -17.54 24.34
CA ASP A 85 -18.71 -16.52 24.18
C ASP A 85 -18.74 -15.86 22.79
N THR A 86 -17.71 -16.11 21.97
CA THR A 86 -17.59 -15.51 20.64
C THR A 86 -18.18 -16.42 19.56
N SER A 87 -19.17 -15.90 18.83
CA SER A 87 -19.84 -16.64 17.77
C SER A 87 -18.99 -16.75 16.50
N LEU A 88 -19.27 -17.77 15.68
CA LEU A 88 -18.67 -17.92 14.35
C LEU A 88 -18.92 -16.70 13.42
N TYR A 89 -19.94 -15.89 13.73
CA TYR A 89 -20.20 -14.65 13.02
C TYR A 89 -19.03 -13.67 13.15
N THR A 90 -18.40 -13.58 14.32
CA THR A 90 -17.22 -12.72 14.54
C THR A 90 -16.07 -13.12 13.62
N LEU A 91 -15.86 -14.43 13.41
CA LEU A 91 -14.84 -14.90 12.47
C LEU A 91 -15.17 -14.49 11.03
N MET A 92 -16.44 -14.61 10.61
CA MET A 92 -16.86 -14.17 9.28
C MET A 92 -16.65 -12.66 9.09
N GLN A 93 -16.89 -11.85 10.12
CA GLN A 93 -16.60 -10.43 10.09
C GLN A 93 -15.10 -10.15 9.94
N VAL A 94 -14.25 -10.85 10.69
CA VAL A 94 -12.79 -10.74 10.56
C VAL A 94 -12.33 -11.11 9.15
N VAL A 95 -12.89 -12.17 8.57
CA VAL A 95 -12.61 -12.57 7.17
C VAL A 95 -13.07 -11.48 6.19
N SER A 96 -14.22 -10.84 6.43
CA SER A 96 -14.69 -9.72 5.63
C SER A 96 -13.74 -8.53 5.65
N GLU A 97 -13.31 -8.12 6.84
CA GLU A 97 -12.37 -7.01 6.98
C GLU A 97 -10.99 -7.35 6.41
N ALA A 98 -10.52 -8.59 6.59
CA ALA A 98 -9.25 -9.04 6.01
C ALA A 98 -9.29 -8.98 4.48
N ARG A 99 -10.36 -9.46 3.83
CA ARG A 99 -10.50 -9.37 2.37
C ARG A 99 -10.53 -7.94 1.88
N TRP A 100 -11.23 -7.06 2.59
CA TRP A 100 -11.32 -5.64 2.26
C TRP A 100 -9.95 -4.96 2.38
N MET A 101 -9.25 -5.18 3.50
CA MET A 101 -7.90 -4.65 3.71
C MET A 101 -6.90 -5.16 2.67
N VAL A 102 -6.94 -6.44 2.30
CA VAL A 102 -6.08 -6.99 1.24
C VAL A 102 -6.32 -6.29 -0.08
N GLY A 103 -7.59 -6.05 -0.45
CA GLY A 103 -7.93 -5.29 -1.65
C GLY A 103 -7.36 -3.86 -1.63
N CYS A 104 -7.50 -3.17 -0.49
CA CYS A 104 -6.97 -1.82 -0.31
C CYS A 104 -5.43 -1.80 -0.35
N MET A 105 -4.77 -2.75 0.32
CA MET A 105 -3.31 -2.90 0.31
C MET A 105 -2.77 -3.17 -1.09
N GLN A 106 -3.45 -4.00 -1.88
CA GLN A 106 -3.08 -4.25 -3.28
C GLN A 106 -3.16 -2.95 -4.09
N GLN A 107 -4.25 -2.17 -3.99
CA GLN A 107 -4.34 -0.89 -4.72
C GLN A 107 -3.27 0.12 -4.27
N ALA A 108 -3.02 0.22 -2.96
CA ALA A 108 -1.99 1.09 -2.40
C ALA A 108 -0.57 0.70 -2.86
N GLY A 109 -0.26 -0.59 -2.88
CA GLY A 109 1.00 -1.14 -3.37
C GLY A 109 1.18 -0.96 -4.88
N LEU A 110 0.10 -1.14 -5.65
CA LEU A 110 0.13 -0.86 -7.09
C LEU A 110 0.37 0.62 -7.38
N LEU A 111 -0.26 1.54 -6.65
CA LEU A 111 0.01 2.97 -6.81
C LEU A 111 1.48 3.30 -6.54
N LEU A 112 2.06 2.74 -5.48
CA LEU A 112 3.47 2.93 -5.12
C LEU A 112 4.40 2.42 -6.24
N LEU A 113 4.18 1.18 -6.70
CA LEU A 113 4.99 0.58 -7.75
C LEU A 113 4.88 1.36 -9.06
N LEU A 114 3.67 1.75 -9.44
CA LEU A 114 3.43 2.55 -10.64
C LEU A 114 4.09 3.93 -10.55
N ALA A 115 4.02 4.60 -9.41
CA ALA A 115 4.69 5.88 -9.19
C ALA A 115 6.21 5.75 -9.35
N CYS A 116 6.83 4.72 -8.76
CA CYS A 116 8.27 4.43 -8.93
C CYS A 116 8.63 4.21 -10.41
N VAL A 117 7.88 3.37 -11.12
CA VAL A 117 8.11 3.08 -12.54
C VAL A 117 7.97 4.35 -13.39
N SER A 118 6.93 5.16 -13.16
CA SER A 118 6.75 6.39 -13.92
C SER A 118 7.84 7.43 -13.69
N LEU A 119 8.32 7.59 -12.46
CA LEU A 119 9.41 8.51 -12.16
C LEU A 119 10.72 8.06 -12.82
N ALA A 120 10.98 6.74 -12.82
CA ALA A 120 12.11 6.16 -13.54
C ALA A 120 11.98 6.37 -15.05
N LEU A 121 10.79 6.20 -15.63
CA LEU A 121 10.54 6.44 -17.06
C LEU A 121 10.72 7.91 -17.43
N VAL A 122 10.25 8.86 -16.62
CA VAL A 122 10.45 10.30 -16.85
C VAL A 122 11.95 10.62 -16.90
N ASN A 123 12.74 10.10 -15.95
CA ASN A 123 14.19 10.31 -15.92
C ASN A 123 14.91 9.62 -17.09
N LEU A 124 14.48 8.41 -17.47
CA LEU A 124 15.03 7.68 -18.61
C LEU A 124 14.78 8.43 -19.92
N ILE A 125 13.55 8.91 -20.14
CA ILE A 125 13.18 9.67 -21.33
C ILE A 125 13.92 11.01 -21.35
N ALA A 126 14.02 11.71 -20.21
CA ALA A 126 14.81 12.94 -20.11
C ALA A 126 16.27 12.70 -20.52
N ALA A 127 16.89 11.61 -20.04
CA ALA A 127 18.24 11.22 -20.40
C ALA A 127 18.38 10.86 -21.89
N TRP A 128 17.42 10.14 -22.48
CA TRP A 128 17.41 9.84 -23.92
C TRP A 128 17.27 11.08 -24.79
N CYS A 129 16.55 12.09 -24.34
CA CYS A 129 16.45 13.37 -25.02
C CYS A 129 17.67 14.28 -24.78
N LEU A 130 18.66 13.83 -23.99
CA LEU A 130 19.78 14.63 -23.49
C LEU A 130 19.35 15.91 -22.75
N LEU A 131 18.21 15.85 -22.07
CA LEU A 131 17.79 16.88 -21.12
C LEU A 131 18.30 16.50 -19.72
N PRO A 132 18.60 17.48 -18.84
CA PRO A 132 18.94 17.18 -17.46
C PRO A 132 17.76 16.47 -16.77
N ALA A 133 18.03 15.37 -16.08
CA ALA A 133 17.04 14.60 -15.34
C ALA A 133 16.54 15.37 -14.10
N LEU A 134 15.46 14.88 -13.47
CA LEU A 134 15.01 15.41 -12.19
C LEU A 134 16.09 15.18 -11.12
N PRO A 135 16.37 16.17 -10.26
CA PRO A 135 17.40 16.03 -9.25
C PRO A 135 16.93 15.04 -8.18
N GLY A 136 17.88 14.27 -7.64
CA GLY A 136 17.59 13.17 -6.71
C GLY A 136 16.77 13.59 -5.49
N PHE A 137 16.98 14.79 -4.95
CA PHE A 137 16.22 15.26 -3.79
C PHE A 137 14.74 15.50 -4.10
N MET A 138 14.38 16.00 -5.29
CA MET A 138 12.98 16.16 -5.70
C MET A 138 12.33 14.80 -5.93
N ALA A 139 13.07 13.85 -6.50
CA ALA A 139 12.61 12.48 -6.67
C ALA A 139 12.37 11.79 -5.31
N MET A 140 13.28 11.96 -4.35
CA MET A 140 13.13 11.42 -2.99
C MET A 140 11.94 12.04 -2.26
N TRP A 141 11.71 13.34 -2.40
CA TRP A 141 10.52 14.01 -1.83
C TRP A 141 9.22 13.35 -2.31
N VAL A 142 9.11 13.11 -3.61
CA VAL A 142 7.93 12.46 -4.21
C VAL A 142 7.79 11.03 -3.69
N LEU A 143 8.87 10.26 -3.68
CA LEU A 143 8.86 8.84 -3.31
C LEU A 143 8.63 8.59 -1.81
N TRP A 144 9.16 9.45 -0.95
CA TRP A 144 9.15 9.21 0.50
C TRP A 144 8.02 9.95 1.22
N ILE A 145 7.53 11.05 0.65
CA ILE A 145 6.49 11.86 1.30
C ILE A 145 5.21 11.83 0.48
N ALA A 146 5.24 12.29 -0.78
CA ALA A 146 4.00 12.46 -1.54
C ALA A 146 3.28 11.13 -1.83
N VAL A 147 3.97 10.17 -2.42
CA VAL A 147 3.37 8.88 -2.84
C VAL A 147 2.94 8.03 -1.63
N PRO A 148 3.74 7.85 -0.55
CA PRO A 148 3.32 7.06 0.59
C PRO A 148 2.10 7.63 1.32
N VAL A 149 1.99 8.96 1.41
CA VAL A 149 0.81 9.63 1.97
C VAL A 149 -0.43 9.31 1.11
N LEU A 150 -0.32 9.41 -0.22
CA LEU A 150 -1.42 9.05 -1.10
C LEU A 150 -1.78 7.56 -1.02
N SER A 151 -0.80 6.65 -0.99
CA SER A 151 -1.03 5.22 -0.80
C SER A 151 -1.70 4.91 0.54
N ALA A 152 -1.32 5.58 1.63
CA ALA A 152 -1.94 5.40 2.95
C ALA A 152 -3.42 5.80 2.94
N THR A 153 -3.81 6.84 2.20
CA THR A 153 -5.23 7.24 2.10
C THR A 153 -6.11 6.19 1.41
N LEU A 154 -5.53 5.34 0.55
CA LEU A 154 -6.24 4.24 -0.11
C LEU A 154 -6.55 3.08 0.85
N LEU A 155 -5.91 3.00 2.01
CA LEU A 155 -6.24 2.02 3.05
C LEU A 155 -7.57 2.34 3.76
N PHE A 156 -8.03 3.59 3.68
CA PHE A 156 -9.24 4.07 4.34
C PHE A 156 -10.45 4.20 3.40
N VAL A 157 -10.49 3.38 2.33
CA VAL A 157 -11.64 3.32 1.41
C VAL A 157 -12.84 2.72 2.14
N PRO A 158 -14.08 3.24 2.00
CA PRO A 158 -15.24 2.66 2.69
C PRO A 158 -15.46 1.17 2.35
N HIS A 159 -15.92 0.41 3.34
CA HIS A 159 -16.21 -1.02 3.22
C HIS A 159 -17.30 -1.28 2.15
N ASP A 160 -17.12 -2.34 1.34
CA ASP A 160 -18.07 -2.75 0.31
C ASP A 160 -18.85 -3.98 0.80
N GLU A 161 -20.16 -3.82 0.98
CA GLU A 161 -21.06 -4.87 1.51
C GLU A 161 -21.08 -6.13 0.62
N SER A 162 -20.69 -6.00 -0.65
CA SER A 162 -20.68 -7.10 -1.61
C SER A 162 -19.45 -8.01 -1.49
N ILE A 163 -18.47 -7.72 -0.61
CA ILE A 163 -17.19 -8.43 -0.57
C ILE A 163 -17.28 -9.90 -0.15
N MET A 164 -18.29 -10.26 0.64
CA MET A 164 -18.55 -11.66 1.02
C MET A 164 -19.22 -12.46 -0.09
N SER A 165 -19.85 -11.79 -1.06
CA SER A 165 -20.52 -12.44 -2.19
C SER A 165 -19.55 -12.82 -3.33
N THR A 166 -18.35 -12.24 -3.34
CA THR A 166 -17.34 -12.56 -4.35
C THR A 166 -16.59 -13.85 -3.98
N MET A 167 -16.44 -14.72 -4.97
CA MET A 167 -15.71 -15.98 -4.79
C MET A 167 -14.23 -15.68 -4.54
N PRO A 168 -13.59 -16.30 -3.53
CA PRO A 168 -12.16 -16.16 -3.32
C PRO A 168 -11.39 -16.67 -4.54
N LEU A 169 -10.35 -15.93 -4.93
CA LEU A 169 -9.48 -16.35 -6.03
C LEU A 169 -8.50 -17.41 -5.51
N LYS A 170 -8.19 -18.39 -6.36
CA LYS A 170 -7.12 -19.35 -6.12
C LYS A 170 -5.78 -18.62 -6.03
N ASN A 171 -4.87 -19.11 -5.19
CA ASN A 171 -3.58 -18.46 -4.96
C ASN A 171 -2.76 -18.28 -6.26
N HIS A 172 -2.87 -19.22 -7.20
CA HIS A 172 -2.16 -19.18 -8.50
C HIS A 172 -2.87 -18.37 -9.60
N ALA A 173 -4.06 -17.81 -9.36
CA ALA A 173 -4.82 -17.10 -10.38
C ALA A 173 -4.17 -15.80 -10.87
N HIS A 174 -3.25 -15.22 -10.08
CA HIS A 174 -2.57 -13.97 -10.42
C HIS A 174 -1.59 -14.10 -11.60
N VAL A 175 -1.09 -15.31 -11.88
CA VAL A 175 -0.07 -15.54 -12.92
C VAL A 175 -0.68 -15.52 -14.33
N SER A 176 -1.92 -15.99 -14.48
CA SER A 176 -2.59 -16.06 -15.80
C SER A 176 -3.00 -14.70 -16.36
N ASP A 177 -3.29 -13.72 -15.50
CA ASP A 177 -3.77 -12.39 -15.90
C ASP A 177 -2.67 -11.30 -15.96
N MET A 178 -1.40 -11.69 -15.80
CA MET A 178 -0.29 -10.74 -15.71
C MET A 178 -0.12 -9.86 -16.97
N SER A 179 -0.44 -10.40 -18.16
CA SER A 179 -0.36 -9.65 -19.43
C SER A 179 -1.39 -8.52 -19.49
N ARG A 180 -2.65 -8.83 -19.17
CA ARG A 180 -3.74 -7.84 -19.09
C ARG A 180 -3.41 -6.78 -18.05
N PHE A 181 -2.92 -7.21 -16.89
CA PHE A 181 -2.51 -6.31 -15.81
C PHE A 181 -1.43 -5.32 -16.27
N SER A 182 -0.41 -5.81 -16.98
CA SER A 182 0.67 -4.96 -17.52
C SER A 182 0.15 -3.94 -18.54
N VAL A 183 -0.74 -4.34 -19.45
CA VAL A 183 -1.35 -3.42 -20.43
C VAL A 183 -2.13 -2.30 -19.72
N TYR A 184 -2.95 -2.63 -18.72
CA TYR A 184 -3.67 -1.62 -17.94
C TYR A 184 -2.73 -0.68 -17.20
N ALA A 185 -1.64 -1.20 -16.63
CA ALA A 185 -0.61 -0.38 -15.99
C ALA A 185 0.01 0.60 -16.99
N VAL A 186 0.40 0.16 -18.18
CA VAL A 186 1.00 1.01 -19.22
C VAL A 186 0.03 2.10 -19.67
N ILE A 187 -1.22 1.74 -20.00
CA ILE A 187 -2.24 2.70 -20.44
C ILE A 187 -2.47 3.78 -19.37
N ARG A 188 -2.45 3.40 -18.08
CA ARG A 188 -2.67 4.33 -16.97
C ARG A 188 -1.47 5.24 -16.71
N MET A 189 -0.25 4.75 -16.89
CA MET A 189 0.97 5.52 -16.62
C MET A 189 1.44 6.38 -17.79
N ALA A 190 1.09 5.99 -19.02
CA ALA A 190 1.38 6.78 -20.22
C ALA A 190 0.99 8.28 -20.10
N PRO A 191 -0.23 8.65 -19.66
CA PRO A 191 -0.59 10.06 -19.52
C PRO A 191 0.22 10.78 -18.43
N VAL A 192 0.57 10.10 -17.33
CA VAL A 192 1.38 10.69 -16.25
C VAL A 192 2.76 11.07 -16.77
N VAL A 193 3.42 10.14 -17.47
CA VAL A 193 4.74 10.37 -18.05
C VAL A 193 4.68 11.43 -19.15
N ALA A 194 3.71 11.34 -20.06
CA ALA A 194 3.58 12.29 -21.16
C ALA A 194 3.32 13.72 -20.67
N LEU A 195 2.36 13.92 -19.76
CA LEU A 195 1.99 15.25 -19.26
C LEU A 195 3.13 15.88 -18.45
N THR A 196 3.84 15.10 -17.63
CA THR A 196 4.98 15.63 -16.87
C THR A 196 6.14 16.04 -17.78
N LEU A 197 6.41 15.30 -18.85
CA LEU A 197 7.41 15.68 -19.86
C LEU A 197 6.99 16.93 -20.66
N VAL A 198 5.70 17.04 -21.00
CA VAL A 198 5.17 18.24 -21.68
C VAL A 198 5.29 19.46 -20.77
N VAL A 199 4.92 19.36 -19.50
CA VAL A 199 5.09 20.46 -18.53
C VAL A 199 6.57 20.80 -18.35
N TYR A 200 7.44 19.80 -18.25
CA TYR A 200 8.87 20.02 -18.09
C TYR A 200 9.48 20.77 -19.28
N THR A 201 9.23 20.30 -20.50
CA THR A 201 9.78 20.89 -21.73
C THR A 201 9.19 22.27 -22.03
N SER A 202 7.89 22.47 -21.82
CA SER A 202 7.24 23.78 -21.99
C SER A 202 7.70 24.80 -20.94
N ALA A 203 7.83 24.40 -19.67
CA ALA A 203 8.36 25.26 -18.62
C ALA A 203 9.81 25.68 -18.92
N LEU A 204 10.64 24.73 -19.37
CA LEU A 204 12.02 25.00 -19.77
C LEU A 204 12.06 26.00 -20.92
N GLN A 205 11.28 25.80 -21.99
CA GLN A 205 11.23 26.72 -23.14
C GLN A 205 10.81 28.14 -22.73
N SER A 206 9.86 28.27 -21.80
CA SER A 206 9.35 29.58 -21.35
C SER A 206 10.32 30.36 -20.46
N MET A 207 11.17 29.66 -19.70
CA MET A 207 12.09 30.28 -18.74
C MET A 207 13.46 30.60 -19.34
N LEU A 208 13.76 30.10 -20.53
CA LEU A 208 14.98 30.45 -21.26
C LEU A 208 14.84 31.78 -22.01
N PRO A 209 15.82 32.71 -21.90
CA PRO A 209 15.69 34.09 -22.40
C PRO A 209 15.62 34.23 -23.93
N LEU A 210 16.08 33.25 -24.70
CA LEU A 210 16.03 33.27 -26.17
C LEU A 210 14.92 32.37 -26.75
N SER A 211 14.07 31.76 -25.91
CA SER A 211 13.01 30.82 -26.32
C SER A 211 13.42 29.90 -27.48
N PRO A 212 14.53 29.14 -27.36
CA PRO A 212 15.01 28.33 -28.47
C PRO A 212 13.98 27.26 -28.86
N PRO A 213 13.94 26.86 -30.14
CA PRO A 213 13.05 25.78 -30.57
C PRO A 213 13.44 24.46 -29.88
N LEU A 214 12.46 23.57 -29.68
CA LEU A 214 12.57 22.39 -28.80
C LEU A 214 13.73 21.45 -29.18
N HIS A 215 14.05 21.34 -30.48
CA HIS A 215 15.18 20.55 -30.98
C HIS A 215 16.55 21.13 -30.58
N SER A 216 16.65 22.45 -30.37
CA SER A 216 17.88 23.11 -29.96
C SER A 216 18.14 23.01 -28.47
N LEU A 217 17.10 22.78 -27.63
CA LEU A 217 17.26 22.60 -26.17
C LEU A 217 18.24 21.46 -25.85
N SER A 218 18.06 20.30 -26.49
CA SER A 218 18.95 19.15 -26.33
C SER A 218 20.40 19.51 -26.66
N SER A 219 20.63 20.28 -27.74
CA SER A 219 21.98 20.69 -28.13
C SER A 219 22.65 21.66 -27.16
N THR A 220 21.86 22.48 -26.45
CA THR A 220 22.38 23.44 -25.46
C THR A 220 22.80 22.74 -24.17
N PHE A 221 21.98 21.81 -23.66
CA PHE A 221 22.26 21.09 -22.41
C PHE A 221 23.19 19.88 -22.60
N SER A 222 23.27 19.30 -23.80
CA SER A 222 24.17 18.17 -24.09
C SER A 222 25.65 18.55 -24.13
N ARG A 223 25.98 19.82 -24.41
CA ARG A 223 27.37 20.25 -24.64
C ARG A 223 28.05 20.88 -23.42
N LEU A 224 27.30 21.20 -22.38
CA LEU A 224 27.77 21.97 -21.24
C LEU A 224 27.52 21.17 -19.95
N ASP A 225 28.59 20.93 -19.18
CA ASP A 225 28.45 20.40 -17.82
C ASP A 225 27.69 21.39 -16.94
N TRP A 226 26.95 20.90 -15.93
CA TRP A 226 26.16 21.71 -14.99
C TRP A 226 26.92 22.98 -14.53
N LEU A 227 28.19 22.82 -14.17
CA LEU A 227 29.05 23.88 -13.65
C LEU A 227 29.31 25.03 -14.64
N HIS A 228 29.22 24.77 -15.95
CA HIS A 228 29.48 25.74 -17.01
C HIS A 228 28.21 26.43 -17.51
N LEU A 229 27.03 26.06 -16.98
CA LEU A 229 25.79 26.77 -17.30
C LEU A 229 25.79 28.15 -16.65
N THR A 230 25.28 29.13 -17.40
CA THR A 230 25.03 30.47 -16.86
C THR A 230 24.02 30.41 -15.73
N GLN A 231 24.13 31.34 -14.78
CA GLN A 231 23.24 31.40 -13.61
C GLN A 231 21.76 31.45 -14.00
N ASP A 232 21.42 32.15 -15.09
CA ASP A 232 20.06 32.24 -15.61
C ASP A 232 19.55 30.89 -16.18
N GLN A 233 20.42 30.10 -16.82
CA GLN A 233 20.07 28.79 -17.34
C GLN A 233 19.92 27.74 -16.23
N GLN A 234 20.80 27.75 -15.22
CA GLN A 234 20.67 26.91 -14.03
C GLN A 234 19.33 27.17 -13.33
N TRP A 235 18.93 28.43 -13.33
CA TRP A 235 17.65 28.85 -12.79
C TRP A 235 16.44 28.38 -13.57
N ALA A 236 16.45 28.61 -14.89
CA ALA A 236 15.40 28.13 -15.76
C ALA A 236 15.23 26.61 -15.61
N LEU A 237 16.33 25.88 -15.45
CA LEU A 237 16.33 24.44 -15.23
C LEU A 237 15.71 24.05 -13.88
N LEU A 238 16.15 24.66 -12.77
CA LEU A 238 15.59 24.40 -11.44
C LEU A 238 14.09 24.71 -11.38
N GLY A 239 13.67 25.81 -12.02
CA GLY A 239 12.26 26.18 -12.16
C GLY A 239 11.47 25.12 -12.92
N ALA A 240 11.95 24.70 -14.10
CA ALA A 240 11.30 23.67 -14.92
C ALA A 240 11.18 22.33 -14.18
N GLN A 241 12.23 21.90 -13.47
CA GLN A 241 12.22 20.68 -12.64
C GLN A 241 11.20 20.77 -11.49
N THR A 242 11.09 21.94 -10.86
CA THR A 242 10.11 22.18 -9.79
C THR A 242 8.67 22.11 -10.32
N TYR A 243 8.39 22.71 -11.49
CA TYR A 243 7.08 22.59 -12.14
C TYR A 243 6.76 21.15 -12.55
N ALA A 244 7.74 20.41 -13.06
CA ALA A 244 7.57 19.00 -13.41
C ALA A 244 7.24 18.14 -12.17
N MET A 245 7.89 18.39 -11.03
CA MET A 245 7.59 17.72 -9.76
C MET A 245 6.16 18.00 -9.30
N VAL A 246 5.72 19.27 -9.31
CA VAL A 246 4.35 19.65 -8.93
C VAL A 246 3.32 18.99 -9.86
N ALA A 247 3.56 19.00 -11.17
CA ALA A 247 2.71 18.34 -12.15
C ALA A 247 2.64 16.82 -11.93
N PHE A 248 3.77 16.18 -11.60
CA PHE A 248 3.81 14.75 -11.30
C PHE A 248 2.93 14.42 -10.09
N VAL A 249 3.05 15.18 -8.99
CA VAL A 249 2.22 14.98 -7.79
C VAL A 249 0.73 15.20 -8.11
N PHE A 250 0.40 16.24 -8.86
CA PHE A 250 -0.97 16.50 -9.28
C PHE A 250 -1.56 15.35 -10.11
N HIS A 251 -0.80 14.84 -11.09
CA HIS A 251 -1.24 13.69 -11.89
C HIS A 251 -1.31 12.40 -11.07
N ALA A 252 -0.41 12.19 -10.11
CA ALA A 252 -0.47 11.07 -9.19
C ALA A 252 -1.75 11.09 -8.34
N ILE A 253 -2.21 12.28 -7.92
CA ILE A 253 -3.50 12.43 -7.23
C ILE A 253 -4.67 12.06 -8.15
N CYS A 254 -4.66 12.54 -9.39
CA CYS A 254 -5.68 12.15 -10.38
C CYS A 254 -5.70 10.62 -10.59
N VAL A 255 -4.54 9.98 -10.75
CA VAL A 255 -4.45 8.52 -10.86
C VAL A 255 -4.93 7.83 -9.59
N SER A 256 -4.57 8.32 -8.40
CA SER A 256 -5.01 7.75 -7.13
C SER A 256 -6.54 7.71 -7.00
N SER A 257 -7.24 8.76 -7.48
CA SER A 257 -8.71 8.79 -7.47
C SER A 257 -9.32 7.66 -8.30
N THR A 258 -8.67 7.30 -9.41
CA THR A 258 -9.11 6.21 -10.29
C THR A 258 -8.77 4.82 -9.71
N MET A 259 -7.87 4.72 -8.72
CA MET A 259 -7.45 3.45 -8.11
C MET A 259 -8.25 3.08 -6.86
N MET A 260 -9.16 3.94 -6.39
CA MET A 260 -9.96 3.68 -5.18
C MET A 260 -10.82 2.42 -5.30
N GLN A 261 -11.39 2.17 -6.48
CA GLN A 261 -12.15 0.95 -6.75
C GLN A 261 -11.64 0.31 -8.03
N ARG A 262 -11.40 -1.00 -8.00
CA ARG A 262 -10.92 -1.76 -9.16
C ARG A 262 -12.00 -1.98 -10.22
N THR A 263 -13.26 -2.11 -9.79
CA THR A 263 -14.37 -2.60 -10.63
C THR A 263 -15.47 -1.56 -10.88
N ARG A 264 -15.60 -0.54 -10.03
CA ARG A 264 -16.62 0.50 -10.19
C ARG A 264 -16.08 1.71 -10.94
N THR A 265 -16.95 2.34 -11.71
CA THR A 265 -16.61 3.59 -12.41
C THR A 265 -16.66 4.78 -11.45
N LEU A 266 -15.95 5.86 -11.79
CA LEU A 266 -15.96 7.12 -11.04
C LEU A 266 -17.35 7.78 -10.92
N VAL A 267 -18.31 7.36 -11.76
CA VAL A 267 -19.69 7.86 -11.73
C VAL A 267 -20.48 7.17 -10.62
N GLU A 268 -20.22 5.89 -10.40
CA GLU A 268 -20.88 5.10 -9.36
C GLU A 268 -20.26 5.36 -7.99
N PHE A 269 -18.94 5.59 -7.95
CA PHE A 269 -18.22 5.93 -6.74
C PHE A 269 -17.48 7.26 -6.88
N VAL A 270 -18.01 8.29 -6.22
CA VAL A 270 -17.38 9.60 -6.17
C VAL A 270 -16.24 9.58 -5.15
N PRO A 271 -14.97 9.83 -5.55
CA PRO A 271 -13.81 9.74 -4.67
C PRO A 271 -13.86 10.73 -3.48
N VAL A 272 -14.62 11.82 -3.63
CA VAL A 272 -14.85 12.84 -2.61
C VAL A 272 -15.61 12.30 -1.39
N ARG A 273 -16.29 11.15 -1.52
CA ARG A 273 -16.96 10.49 -0.39
C ARG A 273 -15.94 10.04 0.68
N ASN A 274 -14.71 9.71 0.28
CA ASN A 274 -13.64 9.39 1.21
C ASN A 274 -12.98 10.67 1.73
N LYS A 275 -13.41 11.13 2.91
CA LYS A 275 -12.86 12.31 3.59
C LYS A 275 -11.35 12.20 3.86
N VAL A 276 -10.86 10.99 4.15
CA VAL A 276 -9.44 10.76 4.45
C VAL A 276 -8.59 11.00 3.21
N TRP A 277 -9.04 10.52 2.04
CA TRP A 277 -8.36 10.79 0.78
C TRP A 277 -8.42 12.27 0.37
N VAL A 278 -9.56 12.95 0.55
CA VAL A 278 -9.65 14.39 0.28
C VAL A 278 -8.67 15.17 1.16
N CYS A 279 -8.63 14.86 2.45
CA CYS A 279 -7.70 15.50 3.39
C CYS A 279 -6.24 15.20 3.03
N GLY A 280 -5.92 13.94 2.72
CA GLY A 280 -4.54 13.54 2.39
C GLY A 280 -4.06 14.08 1.04
N SER A 281 -4.92 14.12 0.02
CA SER A 281 -4.59 14.72 -1.28
C SER A 281 -4.39 16.23 -1.18
N LEU A 282 -5.22 16.94 -0.41
CA LEU A 282 -5.05 18.36 -0.15
C LEU A 282 -3.77 18.65 0.65
N ALA A 283 -3.50 17.86 1.70
CA ALA A 283 -2.26 17.95 2.46
C ALA A 283 -1.03 17.70 1.57
N CYS A 284 -1.09 16.69 0.70
CA CYS A 284 -0.01 16.38 -0.24
C CYS A 284 0.24 17.52 -1.25
N LEU A 285 -0.81 18.13 -1.80
CA LEU A 285 -0.68 19.29 -2.70
C LEU A 285 -0.09 20.49 -1.98
N THR A 286 -0.67 20.88 -0.84
CA THR A 286 -0.22 22.05 -0.07
C THR A 286 1.24 21.92 0.35
N LEU A 287 1.65 20.74 0.82
CA LEU A 287 3.03 20.43 1.19
C LEU A 287 3.98 20.46 -0.03
N THR A 288 3.53 19.98 -1.19
CA THR A 288 4.32 20.04 -2.43
C THR A 288 4.47 21.48 -2.94
N PHE A 289 3.41 22.29 -2.88
CA PHE A 289 3.46 23.71 -3.23
C PHE A 289 4.35 24.50 -2.26
N ALA A 290 4.28 24.22 -0.96
CA ALA A 290 5.15 24.84 0.04
C ALA A 290 6.62 24.52 -0.25
N PHE A 291 6.94 23.24 -0.52
CA PHE A 291 8.29 22.82 -0.89
C PHE A 291 8.78 23.49 -2.18
N ALA A 292 7.95 23.54 -3.22
CA ALA A 292 8.24 24.24 -4.46
C ALA A 292 8.50 25.74 -4.24
N ALA A 293 7.68 26.40 -3.42
CA ALA A 293 7.85 27.82 -3.09
C ALA A 293 9.16 28.08 -2.32
N LEU A 294 9.52 27.19 -1.39
CA LEU A 294 10.78 27.28 -0.65
C LEU A 294 11.99 27.11 -1.60
N LEU A 295 11.96 26.13 -2.49
CA LEU A 295 13.04 25.92 -3.47
C LEU A 295 13.23 27.13 -4.39
N LEU A 296 12.14 27.72 -4.88
CA LEU A 296 12.17 28.93 -5.70
C LEU A 296 12.57 30.19 -4.92
N ALA A 297 12.30 30.24 -3.60
CA ALA A 297 12.74 31.34 -2.75
C ALA A 297 14.25 31.25 -2.46
N PHE A 298 14.75 30.08 -2.08
CA PHE A 298 16.15 29.89 -1.72
C PHE A 298 17.10 29.88 -2.93
N GLY A 299 16.64 29.43 -4.10
CA GLY A 299 17.45 29.58 -5.30
C GLY A 299 17.77 31.04 -5.64
N ARG A 300 16.92 32.02 -5.22
CA ARG A 300 17.00 33.46 -5.62
C ARG A 300 18.05 34.24 -4.89
N VAL A 301 18.69 33.60 -3.94
CA VAL A 301 19.85 34.16 -3.28
C VAL A 301 21.03 34.09 -4.27
N ARG A 302 21.37 35.24 -4.87
CA ARG A 302 22.60 35.39 -5.67
C ARG A 302 23.79 34.99 -4.80
N VAL A 303 24.57 34.03 -5.30
CA VAL A 303 25.80 33.55 -4.65
C VAL A 303 26.86 34.64 -4.52
N ASP A 304 26.70 35.78 -5.21
CA ASP A 304 27.51 37.01 -5.03
C ASP A 304 27.45 37.61 -3.60
N ARG A 305 26.64 37.06 -2.69
CA ARG A 305 26.49 37.49 -1.30
C ARG A 305 26.82 36.43 -0.26
N VAL A 306 27.47 35.33 -0.64
CA VAL A 306 28.04 34.42 0.35
C VAL A 306 29.50 34.87 0.56
N PRO A 307 29.88 35.29 1.78
CA PRO A 307 31.23 35.80 2.07
C PRO A 307 32.33 34.75 1.88
#